data_AF-A0A2U2HI22-F1
#
_entry.id   AF-A0A2U2HI22-F1
#
_cell.length_a   1.000
_cell.length_b   1.000
_cell.length_c   1.000
_cell.angle_alpha   90.00
_cell.angle_beta   90.00
_cell.angle_gamma   90.00
#
_symmetry.space_group_name_H-M   'P 1'
#
loop_
_entity.id
_entity.type
_entity.pdbx_description
1 polymer ?
#
loop_
_entity_poly.entity_id
_entity_poly.type
_entity_poly.pdbx_seq_one_letter_code
_entity_poly.pdbx_strand_id
1 'polypeptide(L)'
;MKSEYDLSKLRKRRNPYASKLKRPVTMRLSEDVVAYFKNMADQNGVPYQSLINLYLRDCVMQNRQVKINWPAEALERFGAPP
;
A
#
# COMPACT_ATOMS: atom_id res chain seq x y z
N MET A 1 -39.66 10.31 -18.51
CA MET A 1 -38.22 10.56 -18.70
C MET A 1 -38.09 12.01 -19.12
N LYS A 2 -37.48 12.90 -18.32
CA LYS A 2 -37.40 14.33 -18.68
C LYS A 2 -36.18 14.61 -19.55
N SER A 3 -36.45 15.31 -20.64
CA SER A 3 -35.56 15.81 -21.67
C SER A 3 -34.51 16.79 -21.09
N GLU A 4 -33.26 16.51 -21.44
CA GLU A 4 -32.15 17.47 -21.50
C GLU A 4 -31.70 18.10 -20.18
N TYR A 5 -30.85 17.35 -19.47
CA TYR A 5 -29.86 17.94 -18.59
C TYR A 5 -28.74 18.53 -19.46
N ASP A 6 -28.76 19.85 -19.66
CA ASP A 6 -27.65 20.57 -20.31
C ASP A 6 -26.43 20.57 -19.37
N LEU A 7 -25.61 19.52 -19.49
CA LEU A 7 -24.40 19.29 -18.70
C LEU A 7 -23.35 20.41 -18.89
N SER A 8 -23.52 21.27 -19.89
CA SER A 8 -22.65 22.43 -20.17
C SER A 8 -22.79 23.53 -19.11
N LYS A 9 -23.92 23.57 -18.37
CA LYS A 9 -24.16 24.55 -17.30
C LYS A 9 -23.69 24.07 -15.92
N LEU A 10 -23.29 22.80 -15.79
CA LEU A 10 -22.65 22.29 -14.58
C LEU A 10 -21.22 22.81 -14.56
N ARG A 11 -20.96 23.86 -13.75
CA ARG A 11 -19.61 24.27 -13.39
C ARG A 11 -18.83 23.01 -12.96
N LYS A 12 -17.81 22.61 -13.73
CA LYS A 12 -16.81 21.60 -13.37
C LYS A 12 -16.07 22.03 -12.10
N ARG A 13 -16.75 22.01 -10.96
CA ARG A 13 -16.11 22.15 -9.65
C ARG A 13 -15.33 20.86 -9.45
N ARG A 14 -14.01 20.95 -9.64
CA ARG A 14 -13.08 19.85 -9.34
C ARG A 14 -13.35 19.42 -7.90
N ASN A 15 -13.71 18.16 -7.70
CA ASN A 15 -14.09 17.65 -6.39
C ASN A 15 -12.94 17.92 -5.39
N PRO A 16 -13.15 18.74 -4.33
CA PRO A 16 -12.10 19.09 -3.36
C PRO A 16 -11.58 17.88 -2.57
N TYR A 17 -12.31 16.76 -2.58
CA TYR A 17 -11.91 15.49 -1.98
C TYR A 17 -11.10 14.60 -2.94
N ALA A 18 -10.98 14.95 -4.22
CA ALA A 18 -10.16 14.19 -5.17
C ALA A 18 -8.68 14.11 -4.74
N SER A 19 -8.19 15.16 -4.08
CA SER A 19 -6.83 15.22 -3.51
C SER A 19 -6.61 14.27 -2.34
N LYS A 20 -7.69 13.79 -1.71
CA LYS A 20 -7.69 12.86 -0.57
C LYS A 20 -7.90 11.40 -1.01
N LEU A 21 -8.06 11.13 -2.31
CA LEU A 21 -8.07 9.76 -2.80
C LEU A 21 -6.73 9.10 -2.47
N LYS A 22 -6.78 7.88 -1.93
CA LYS A 22 -5.59 7.05 -1.73
C LYS A 22 -4.85 6.96 -3.06
N ARG A 23 -3.58 7.36 -3.09
CA ARG A 23 -2.72 7.15 -4.25
C ARG A 23 -2.45 5.65 -4.36
N PRO A 24 -2.87 4.97 -5.44
CA PRO A 24 -2.57 3.56 -5.61
C PRO A 24 -1.05 3.40 -5.74
N VAL A 25 -0.49 2.45 -5.01
CA VAL A 25 0.93 2.09 -5.08
C VAL A 25 1.04 0.63 -5.46
N THR A 26 1.96 0.31 -6.37
CA THR A 26 2.32 -1.07 -6.68
C THR A 26 3.60 -1.39 -5.94
N MET A 27 3.58 -2.44 -5.13
CA MET A 27 4.74 -2.91 -4.36
C MET A 27 4.97 -4.39 -4.67
N ARG A 28 6.24 -4.76 -4.89
CA ARG A 28 6.62 -6.17 -5.00
C ARG A 28 6.72 -6.76 -3.61
N LEU A 29 6.02 -7.86 -3.38
CA LEU A 29 6.05 -8.63 -2.15
C LEU A 29 6.32 -10.09 -2.53
N SER A 30 7.11 -10.77 -1.70
CA SER A 30 7.34 -12.21 -1.84
C SER A 30 6.06 -12.98 -1.52
N GLU A 31 5.92 -14.17 -2.10
CA GLU A 31 4.70 -14.99 -1.96
C GLU A 31 4.43 -15.42 -0.51
N ASP A 32 5.48 -15.76 0.23
CA ASP A 32 5.45 -16.11 1.65
C ASP A 32 4.91 -14.95 2.51
N VAL A 33 5.33 -13.72 2.23
CA VAL A 33 4.84 -12.52 2.91
C VAL A 33 3.35 -12.34 2.66
N VAL A 34 2.90 -12.49 1.41
CA VAL A 34 1.48 -12.37 1.06
C VAL A 34 0.65 -13.47 1.74
N ALA A 35 1.15 -14.71 1.77
CA ALA A 35 0.48 -15.83 2.44
C ALA A 35 0.34 -15.59 3.95
N TYR A 36 1.41 -15.10 4.61
CA TYR A 36 1.38 -14.74 6.03
C TYR A 36 0.26 -13.73 6.36
N PHE A 37 0.18 -12.64 5.59
CA PHE A 37 -0.83 -11.62 5.83
C PHE A 37 -2.25 -12.06 5.44
N LYS A 38 -2.42 -12.98 4.48
CA LYS A 38 -3.73 -13.58 4.16
C LYS A 38 -4.25 -14.41 5.32
N ASN A 39 -3.42 -15.31 5.86
CA ASN A 39 -3.82 -16.14 7.00
C ASN A 39 -4.19 -15.28 8.23
N MET A 40 -3.44 -14.21 8.49
CA MET A 40 -3.75 -13.29 9.59
C MET A 40 -5.02 -12.48 9.33
N ALA A 41 -5.25 -12.05 8.08
CA ALA A 41 -6.45 -11.36 7.66
C ALA A 41 -7.72 -12.19 7.85
N ASP A 42 -7.67 -13.48 7.49
CA ASP A 42 -8.79 -14.41 7.63
C ASP A 42 -9.23 -14.56 9.09
N GLN A 43 -8.28 -14.58 10.02
CA GLN A 43 -8.55 -14.67 11.46
C GLN A 43 -9.16 -13.38 12.04
N ASN A 44 -8.77 -12.22 11.51
CA ASN A 44 -9.15 -10.90 12.05
C ASN A 44 -10.33 -10.27 11.29
N GLY A 45 -10.83 -10.91 10.22
CA GLY A 45 -11.93 -10.39 9.41
C GLY A 45 -11.61 -9.10 8.66
N VAL A 46 -10.33 -8.82 8.40
CA VAL A 46 -9.86 -7.59 7.71
C VAL A 46 -9.18 -7.93 6.39
N PRO A 47 -9.27 -7.10 5.34
CA PRO A 47 -8.56 -7.36 4.10
C PRO A 47 -7.03 -7.37 4.31
N TYR A 48 -6.34 -8.38 3.76
CA TYR A 48 -4.88 -8.50 3.89
C TYR A 48 -4.10 -7.26 3.41
N GLN A 49 -4.60 -6.59 2.37
CA GLN A 49 -3.99 -5.34 1.87
C GLN A 49 -4.07 -4.20 2.91
N SER A 50 -5.20 -4.08 3.59
CA SER A 50 -5.40 -3.10 4.66
C SER A 50 -4.50 -3.42 5.86
N LEU A 51 -4.37 -4.71 6.18
CA LEU A 51 -3.54 -5.21 7.26
C LEU A 51 -2.05 -4.95 7.01
N ILE A 52 -1.54 -5.23 5.80
CA ILE A 52 -0.17 -4.89 5.40
C ILE A 52 0.08 -3.40 5.58
N ASN A 53 -0.81 -2.55 5.06
CA ASN A 53 -0.65 -1.11 5.18
C ASN A 53 -0.71 -0.62 6.65
N LEU A 54 -1.56 -1.23 7.48
CA LEU A 54 -1.64 -0.92 8.91
C LEU A 54 -0.32 -1.28 9.61
N TYR A 55 0.23 -2.47 9.32
CA TYR A 55 1.49 -2.92 9.89
C TYR A 55 2.67 -2.02 9.49
N LEU A 56 2.72 -1.61 8.22
CA LEU A 56 3.73 -0.65 7.74
C LEU A 56 3.58 0.73 8.40
N ARG A 57 2.35 1.21 8.63
CA ARG A 57 2.11 2.46 9.37
C ARG A 57 2.59 2.36 10.80
N ASP A 58 2.34 1.25 11.47
CA ASP A 58 2.84 1.01 12.83
C ASP A 58 4.38 1.04 12.87
N CYS A 59 5.06 0.46 11.87
CA CYS A 59 6.52 0.58 11.75
C CYS A 59 7.00 2.04 11.66
N VAL A 60 6.31 2.87 10.89
CA VAL A 60 6.62 4.30 10.76
C VAL A 60 6.36 5.04 12.06
N MET A 61 5.23 4.79 12.72
CA MET A 61 4.87 5.42 13.99
C MET A 61 5.85 5.07 15.12
N GLN A 62 6.33 3.83 15.14
CA GLN A 62 7.31 3.36 16.11
C GLN A 62 8.76 3.66 15.71
N ASN A 63 8.97 4.33 14.56
CA ASN A 63 10.27 4.66 14.01
C ASN A 63 11.23 3.45 13.95
N ARG A 64 10.67 2.26 13.62
CA ARG A 64 11.43 1.01 13.56
C ARG A 64 12.46 1.08 12.43
N GLN A 65 13.73 0.97 12.79
CA GLN A 65 14.81 0.89 11.81
C GLN A 65 14.99 -0.55 11.35
N VAL A 66 14.98 -0.75 10.03
CA VAL A 66 15.25 -2.06 9.43
C VAL A 66 16.72 -2.39 9.63
N LYS A 67 17.01 -3.42 10.43
CA LYS A 67 18.35 -4.00 10.49
C LYS A 67 18.51 -4.92 9.28
N ILE A 68 19.26 -4.46 8.29
CA ILE A 68 19.54 -5.27 7.11
C ILE A 68 20.66 -6.24 7.46
N ASN A 69 20.28 -7.49 7.77
CA ASN A 69 21.24 -8.56 7.96
C ASN A 69 21.40 -9.29 6.63
N TRP A 70 22.39 -8.88 5.84
CA TRP A 70 22.68 -9.53 4.57
C TRP A 70 23.14 -10.97 4.84
N PRO A 71 22.45 -12.00 4.34
CA PRO A 71 22.98 -13.36 4.40
C PRO A 71 24.30 -13.40 3.63
N ALA A 72 25.30 -14.11 4.15
CA ALA A 72 26.67 -14.15 3.59
C ALA A 72 26.68 -14.47 2.08
N GLU A 73 25.72 -15.28 1.61
CA GLU A 73 25.57 -15.65 0.20
C GLU A 73 25.08 -14.50 -0.70
N ALA A 74 24.36 -13.52 -0.14
CA ALA A 74 23.93 -12.31 -0.87
C ALA A 74 25.07 -11.27 -0.99
N LEU A 75 26.01 -11.26 -0.05
CA LEU A 75 27.18 -10.38 -0.04
C LEU A 75 28.14 -10.67 -1.20
N GLU A 76 28.36 -11.94 -1.53
CA GLU A 76 29.24 -12.32 -2.65
C GLU A 76 28.62 -12.06 -4.02
N ARG A 77 27.28 -12.11 -4.11
CA ARG A 77 26.57 -12.09 -5.39
C ARG A 77 26.22 -10.69 -5.89
N PHE A 78 26.12 -9.71 -4.99
CA PHE A 78 25.67 -8.35 -5.34
C PHE A 78 26.65 -7.23 -5.03
N GLY A 79 27.86 -7.53 -4.50
CA GLY A 79 28.88 -6.52 -4.24
C GLY A 79 28.35 -5.39 -3.36
N ALA A 80 28.38 -5.59 -2.04
CA ALA A 80 27.79 -4.67 -1.08
C ALA A 80 28.22 -3.20 -1.29
N PRO A 81 27.30 -2.22 -1.16
CA PRO A 81 27.69 -0.82 -1.02
C PRO A 81 28.41 -0.60 0.33
N PRO A 82 29.31 0.39 0.43
CA PRO A 82 30.13 0.63 1.61
C PRO A 82 29.33 0.92 2.88
#